data_AF-A0A9X4BIJ6-F1
#
_entry.id   AF-A0A9X4BIJ6-F1
#
_cell.length_a   1.000
_cell.length_b   1.000
_cell.length_c   1.000
_cell.angle_alpha   90.00
_cell.angle_beta   90.00
_cell.angle_gamma   90.00
#
_symmetry.space_group_name_H-M   'P 1'
#
loop_
_entity.id
_entity.type
_entity.pdbx_description
1 polymer ?
#
loop_
_entity_poly.entity_id
_entity_poly.type
_entity_poly.pdbx_seq_one_letter_code
_entity_poly.pdbx_strand_id
1 'polypeptide(L)'
;MSRILRSLACLGLLVGASGAAFAAKVKPPSAIFGEATTSIVAVRFVEVGPTGRLVFRRVEKLGGNDEIPELIDVSGPAELPGLIDHKDTYLIAYTRYRREAERLIVNRLGAQLLVSAGMEPALWRDTKKAREILAWNPGKGEEAQKQRLPELIALLDASDPQFQNFAAAEIVLRPSLTKHLDAAARERLRAFARGQGGHVAARTRLLEAASQKLAGFDEPQWREIAQHVLAVTPTRVQQTDGYASLVRFAFAILENGREVTAPGVLERWVASDNAALAEASLLALRREAPERELAALEATLSLSLLPAGTREFLLDHRRRLVAATASTAR
;
A
#
# COMPACT_ATOMS: atom_id res chain seq x y z
N MET A 1 18.13 9.86 -59.16
CA MET A 1 19.01 9.53 -58.00
C MET A 1 19.30 10.74 -57.11
N SER A 2 18.27 11.43 -56.60
CA SER A 2 18.45 12.57 -55.68
C SER A 2 17.08 12.96 -55.11
N ARG A 3 16.66 12.30 -54.02
CA ARG A 3 15.59 12.76 -53.08
C ARG A 3 15.23 11.76 -51.97
N ILE A 4 15.69 10.51 -52.03
CA ILE A 4 15.35 9.49 -51.01
C ILE A 4 16.31 9.48 -49.79
N LEU A 5 17.45 10.16 -49.86
CA LEU A 5 18.49 10.11 -48.80
C LEU A 5 18.46 11.26 -47.78
N ARG A 6 17.42 12.10 -47.74
CA ARG A 6 17.33 13.21 -46.76
C ARG A 6 16.25 13.05 -45.68
N SER A 7 15.49 11.96 -45.67
CA SER A 7 14.40 11.75 -44.69
C SER A 7 14.71 10.70 -43.61
N LEU A 8 15.96 10.25 -43.50
CA LEU A 8 16.40 9.24 -42.53
C LEU A 8 17.27 9.79 -41.37
N ALA A 9 17.45 11.11 -41.26
CA ALA A 9 18.33 11.74 -40.27
C ALA A 9 17.61 12.41 -39.07
N CYS A 10 16.29 12.30 -38.94
CA CYS A 10 15.54 12.93 -37.83
C CYS A 10 14.82 11.94 -36.90
N LEU A 11 15.05 10.62 -37.03
CA LEU A 11 14.43 9.60 -36.19
C LEU A 11 15.40 8.92 -35.20
N GLY A 12 16.54 9.54 -34.92
CA GLY A 12 17.65 8.93 -34.14
C GLY A 12 18.01 9.62 -32.83
N LEU A 13 17.31 10.69 -32.42
CA LEU A 13 17.70 11.50 -31.25
C LEU A 13 16.47 11.91 -30.43
N LEU A 14 15.75 10.92 -29.95
CA LEU A 14 14.80 11.04 -28.83
C LEU A 14 14.89 9.81 -27.92
N VAL A 15 16.11 9.30 -27.71
CA VAL A 15 16.48 8.66 -26.43
C VAL A 15 16.77 9.81 -25.46
N GLY A 16 15.74 10.61 -25.23
CA GLY A 16 15.76 11.66 -24.24
C GLY A 16 15.82 10.97 -22.89
N ALA A 17 16.95 11.17 -22.21
CA ALA A 17 17.14 11.03 -20.78
C ALA A 17 15.80 10.95 -20.02
N SER A 18 15.31 9.73 -19.81
CA SER A 18 14.43 9.43 -18.70
C SER A 18 15.31 9.58 -17.47
N GLY A 19 15.51 10.84 -17.05
CA GLY A 19 16.06 11.14 -15.75
C GLY A 19 15.26 10.29 -14.79
N ALA A 20 15.94 9.34 -14.16
CA ALA A 20 15.40 8.63 -13.03
C ALA A 20 15.01 9.73 -12.06
N ALA A 21 13.73 10.07 -12.04
CA ALA A 21 13.13 10.76 -10.93
C ALA A 21 13.36 9.78 -9.77
N PHE A 22 14.44 10.00 -9.03
CA PHE A 22 14.74 9.27 -7.81
C PHE A 22 13.59 9.62 -6.87
N ALA A 23 12.51 8.84 -6.95
CA ALA A 23 11.45 8.86 -5.97
C ALA A 23 12.14 8.71 -4.62
N ALA A 24 11.95 9.70 -3.73
CA ALA A 24 12.59 9.70 -2.43
C ALA A 24 12.34 8.35 -1.75
N LYS A 25 13.41 7.62 -1.42
CA LYS A 25 13.31 6.28 -0.87
C LYS A 25 12.42 6.32 0.38
N VAL A 26 11.31 5.58 0.34
CA VAL A 26 10.38 5.47 1.47
C VAL A 26 11.16 4.89 2.66
N LYS A 27 11.06 5.56 3.82
CA LYS A 27 11.79 5.18 5.04
C LYS A 27 10.97 4.19 5.87
N PRO A 28 11.63 3.24 6.56
CA PRO A 28 10.96 2.38 7.54
C PRO A 28 10.42 3.24 8.70
N PRO A 29 9.31 2.81 9.36
CA PRO A 29 8.60 3.62 10.33
C PRO A 29 9.47 4.04 11.52
N SER A 30 10.32 3.15 12.04
CA SER A 30 11.24 3.50 13.14
C SER A 30 12.26 4.59 12.78
N ALA A 31 12.66 4.69 11.50
CA ALA A 31 13.56 5.76 11.07
C ALA A 31 12.85 7.12 11.04
N ILE A 32 11.54 7.15 10.77
CA ILE A 32 10.72 8.37 10.77
C ILE A 32 10.50 8.86 12.20
N PHE A 33 10.30 7.95 13.16
CA PHE A 33 10.22 8.29 14.60
C PHE A 33 11.48 8.99 15.11
N GLY A 34 12.66 8.61 14.60
CA GLY A 34 13.94 9.22 14.95
C GLY A 34 14.26 10.53 14.23
N GLU A 35 13.40 11.02 13.33
CA GLU A 35 13.66 12.27 12.63
C GLU A 35 13.50 13.50 13.54
N ALA A 36 14.37 14.49 13.36
CA ALA A 36 14.29 15.76 14.08
C ALA A 36 12.95 16.48 13.87
N THR A 37 12.28 16.23 12.74
CA THR A 37 11.00 16.82 12.34
C THR A 37 9.78 16.08 12.89
N THR A 38 9.98 14.98 13.61
CA THR A 38 8.92 14.15 14.18
C THR A 38 8.80 14.42 15.68
N SER A 39 7.58 14.69 16.13
CA SER A 39 7.25 14.80 17.55
C SER A 39 6.42 13.59 17.97
N ILE A 40 6.76 12.98 19.11
CA ILE A 40 6.05 11.82 19.67
C ILE A 40 5.56 12.17 21.07
N VAL A 41 4.26 12.02 21.31
CA VAL A 41 3.60 12.57 22.50
C VAL A 41 2.50 11.64 22.98
N ALA A 42 2.42 11.46 24.30
CA ALA A 42 1.23 10.91 24.94
C ALA A 42 0.22 12.05 25.16
N VAL A 43 -1.02 11.84 24.76
CA VAL A 43 -2.05 12.88 24.71
C VAL A 43 -3.42 12.36 25.14
N ARG A 44 -4.29 13.29 25.56
CA ARG A 44 -5.73 13.04 25.72
C ARG A 44 -6.51 13.83 24.71
N PHE A 45 -7.52 13.21 24.12
CA PHE A 45 -8.40 13.89 23.19
C PHE A 45 -9.26 14.94 23.91
N VAL A 46 -9.37 16.12 23.32
CA VAL A 46 -10.17 17.23 23.87
C VAL A 46 -11.43 17.39 23.04
N GLU A 47 -11.27 17.74 21.77
CA GLU A 47 -12.37 18.05 20.87
C GLU A 47 -11.96 17.96 19.39
N VAL A 48 -12.96 17.97 18.51
CA VAL A 48 -12.76 18.29 17.09
C VAL A 48 -12.94 19.79 16.93
N GLY A 49 -11.89 20.48 16.51
CA GLY A 49 -11.93 21.91 16.23
C GLY A 49 -12.84 22.27 15.05
N PRO A 50 -13.16 23.57 14.87
CA PRO A 50 -14.12 24.04 13.87
C PRO A 50 -13.73 23.75 12.41
N THR A 51 -12.44 23.48 12.17
CA THR A 51 -11.89 23.12 10.85
C THR A 51 -11.79 21.61 10.63
N GLY A 52 -12.39 20.79 11.51
CA GLY A 52 -12.32 19.33 11.47
C GLY A 52 -10.99 18.75 12.00
N ARG A 53 -10.14 19.60 12.58
CA ARG A 53 -8.84 19.19 13.12
C ARG A 53 -9.00 18.62 14.53
N LEU A 54 -8.14 17.69 14.90
CA LEU A 54 -8.18 17.03 16.21
C LEU A 54 -7.36 17.83 17.21
N VAL A 55 -7.99 18.21 18.32
CA VAL A 55 -7.33 18.91 19.42
C VAL A 55 -7.04 17.93 20.55
N PHE A 56 -5.77 17.89 20.94
CA PHE A 56 -5.26 17.01 21.97
C PHE A 56 -4.59 17.83 23.08
N ARG A 57 -4.75 17.40 24.33
CA ARG A 57 -3.97 17.91 25.46
C ARG A 57 -2.77 17.01 25.69
N ARG A 58 -1.56 17.59 25.73
CA ARG A 58 -0.33 16.90 26.05
C ARG A 58 -0.36 16.35 27.48
N VAL A 59 -0.05 15.06 27.61
CA VAL A 59 0.23 14.40 28.88
C VAL A 59 1.74 14.34 29.08
N GLU A 60 2.47 13.83 28.08
CA GLU A 60 3.91 13.54 28.20
C GLU A 60 4.59 13.67 26.83
N LYS A 61 5.77 14.30 26.80
CA LYS A 61 6.63 14.30 25.60
C LYS A 61 7.48 13.03 25.63
N LEU A 62 7.39 12.22 24.58
CA LEU A 62 8.13 10.96 24.45
C LEU A 62 9.31 11.07 23.48
N GLY A 63 9.22 11.94 22.47
CA GLY A 63 10.27 12.09 21.46
C GLY A 63 10.12 13.38 20.65
N GLY A 64 11.16 13.67 19.86
CA GLY A 64 11.27 14.86 19.03
C GLY A 64 12.08 15.98 19.68
N ASN A 65 12.66 16.84 18.84
CA ASN A 65 13.56 17.91 19.30
C ASN A 65 12.79 19.17 19.74
N ASP A 66 11.71 19.50 19.01
CA ASP A 66 10.96 20.73 19.23
C ASP A 66 10.21 20.74 20.56
N GLU A 67 9.96 21.95 21.10
CA GLU A 67 9.06 22.13 22.24
C GLU A 67 7.61 21.83 21.83
N ILE A 68 6.91 21.10 22.70
CA ILE A 68 5.58 20.59 22.43
C ILE A 68 4.56 21.36 23.30
N PRO A 69 3.61 22.08 22.68
CA PRO A 69 2.64 22.89 23.40
C PRO A 69 1.72 22.02 24.26
N GLU A 70 1.01 22.65 25.20
CA GLU A 70 0.01 21.96 26.02
C GLU A 70 -1.18 21.48 25.18
N LEU A 71 -1.68 22.33 24.27
CA LEU A 71 -2.70 21.98 23.30
C LEU A 71 -2.06 21.77 21.93
N ILE A 72 -2.32 20.61 21.35
CA ILE A 72 -1.79 20.17 20.06
C ILE A 72 -2.97 20.02 19.11
N ASP A 73 -2.99 20.86 18.08
CA ASP A 73 -3.97 20.81 17.02
C ASP A 73 -3.35 20.13 15.78
N VAL A 74 -3.90 19.00 15.35
CA VAL A 74 -3.42 18.21 14.19
C VAL A 74 -4.51 17.90 13.17
N SER A 75 -4.16 17.90 11.89
CA SER A 75 -4.98 17.26 10.85
C SER A 75 -4.70 15.76 10.76
N GLY A 76 -5.70 14.97 10.38
CA GLY A 76 -5.61 13.53 10.13
C GLY A 76 -6.72 13.05 9.19
N PRO A 77 -6.79 11.73 8.91
CA PRO A 77 -7.87 11.12 8.13
C PRO A 77 -9.27 11.45 8.69
N ALA A 78 -10.26 11.56 7.81
CA ALA A 78 -11.60 12.05 8.15
C ALA A 78 -12.38 11.12 9.08
N GLU A 79 -11.99 9.85 9.12
CA GLU A 79 -12.63 8.79 9.88
C GLU A 79 -12.17 8.77 11.35
N LEU A 80 -11.02 9.39 11.65
CA LEU A 80 -10.38 9.35 12.97
C LEU A 80 -11.27 9.84 14.12
N PRO A 81 -12.03 10.95 14.01
CA PRO A 81 -12.88 11.41 15.11
C PRO A 81 -13.85 10.35 15.62
N GLY A 82 -14.34 9.45 14.75
CA GLY A 82 -15.25 8.37 15.12
C GLY A 82 -14.56 7.17 15.81
N LEU A 83 -13.23 7.13 15.84
CA LEU A 83 -12.43 6.04 16.39
C LEU A 83 -11.77 6.39 17.74
N ILE A 84 -11.90 7.65 18.17
CA ILE A 84 -11.26 8.17 19.38
C ILE A 84 -12.28 8.23 20.53
N ASP A 85 -11.91 7.65 21.67
CA ASP A 85 -12.63 7.75 22.93
C ASP A 85 -12.00 8.87 23.80
N HIS A 86 -12.82 9.80 24.26
CA HIS A 86 -12.39 10.92 25.11
C HIS A 86 -11.80 10.48 26.46
N LYS A 87 -12.06 9.24 26.90
CA LYS A 87 -11.54 8.70 28.18
C LYS A 87 -10.15 8.10 28.06
N ASP A 88 -9.74 7.74 26.85
CA ASP A 88 -8.48 7.07 26.60
C ASP A 88 -7.33 8.07 26.48
N THR A 89 -6.13 7.58 26.78
CA THR A 89 -4.88 8.26 26.45
C THR A 89 -4.30 7.62 25.20
N TYR A 90 -3.76 8.45 24.32
CA TYR A 90 -3.23 8.05 23.02
C TYR A 90 -1.76 8.44 22.89
N LEU A 91 -1.04 7.72 22.06
CA LEU A 91 0.28 8.12 21.58
C LEU A 91 0.11 8.59 20.14
N ILE A 92 0.58 9.80 19.86
CA ILE A 92 0.57 10.35 18.51
C ILE A 92 2.00 10.63 18.05
N ALA A 93 2.25 10.40 16.76
CA ALA A 93 3.41 10.95 16.09
C ALA A 93 2.95 11.94 15.02
N TYR A 94 3.47 13.16 15.06
CA TYR A 94 3.06 14.23 14.16
C TYR A 94 4.25 15.05 13.69
N THR A 95 4.05 15.80 12.61
CA THR A 95 5.03 16.76 12.10
C THR A 95 4.39 18.10 11.77
N ARG A 96 5.16 19.18 11.95
CA ARG A 96 4.81 20.54 11.47
C ARG A 96 5.43 20.85 10.12
N TYR A 97 6.21 19.93 9.56
CA TYR A 97 6.95 20.14 8.35
C TYR A 97 6.30 19.38 7.21
N ARG A 98 6.33 19.95 6.02
CA ARG A 98 6.02 19.26 4.78
C ARG A 98 7.24 19.30 3.88
N ARG A 99 7.37 18.27 3.05
CA ARG A 99 8.40 18.23 2.02
C ARG A 99 7.85 18.88 0.77
N GLU A 100 8.55 19.89 0.27
CA GLU A 100 8.25 20.54 -1.01
C GLU A 100 9.51 20.47 -1.87
N ALA A 101 9.44 19.65 -2.92
CA ALA A 101 10.62 19.17 -3.66
C ALA A 101 11.70 18.61 -2.70
N GLU A 102 12.91 19.15 -2.70
CA GLU A 102 14.01 18.71 -1.83
C GLU A 102 14.07 19.45 -0.49
N ARG A 103 13.18 20.43 -0.25
CA ARG A 103 13.22 21.27 0.97
C ARG A 103 12.15 20.85 1.97
N LEU A 104 12.53 20.88 3.25
CA LEU A 104 11.58 20.81 4.36
C LEU A 104 11.14 22.22 4.69
N ILE A 105 9.83 22.47 4.61
CA ILE A 105 9.24 23.75 4.96
C ILE A 105 8.18 23.55 6.04
N VAL A 106 7.90 24.60 6.81
CA VAL A 106 6.80 24.58 7.78
C VAL A 106 5.47 24.48 7.03
N ASN A 107 4.63 23.55 7.45
CA ASN A 107 3.30 23.37 6.91
C ASN A 107 2.40 24.53 7.34
N ARG A 108 2.00 25.36 6.37
CA ARG A 108 1.09 26.49 6.60
C ARG A 108 -0.29 26.07 7.10
N LEU A 109 -0.68 24.82 6.85
CA LEU A 109 -1.93 24.23 7.34
C LEU A 109 -1.81 23.71 8.79
N GLY A 110 -0.67 23.88 9.44
CA GLY A 110 -0.42 23.44 10.81
C GLY A 110 0.14 22.03 10.90
N ALA A 111 0.18 21.50 12.12
CA ALA A 111 0.67 20.15 12.37
C ALA A 111 -0.25 19.09 11.75
N GLN A 112 0.33 17.96 11.35
CA GLN A 112 -0.41 16.82 10.81
C GLN A 112 0.08 15.54 11.45
N LEU A 113 -0.83 14.61 11.74
CA LEU A 113 -0.48 13.25 12.10
C LEU A 113 0.37 12.64 10.98
N LEU A 114 1.38 11.85 11.35
CA LEU A 114 2.16 11.15 10.36
C LEU A 114 1.30 10.11 9.66
N VAL A 115 1.35 10.14 8.32
CA VAL A 115 0.77 9.12 7.44
C VAL A 115 1.89 8.65 6.54
N SER A 116 2.44 7.48 6.84
CA SER A 116 3.54 6.89 6.09
C SER A 116 3.57 5.39 6.30
N ALA A 117 4.30 4.66 5.45
CA ALA A 117 4.35 3.20 5.47
C ALA A 117 4.55 2.61 6.88
N GLY A 118 3.52 1.90 7.36
CA GLY A 118 3.51 1.27 8.69
C GLY A 118 2.84 2.10 9.77
N MET A 119 2.35 3.30 9.42
CA MET A 119 1.79 4.31 10.30
C MET A 119 0.69 5.10 9.56
N GLU A 120 -0.49 4.50 9.39
CA GLU A 120 -1.62 5.10 8.68
C GLU A 120 -2.90 5.05 9.52
N PRO A 121 -3.21 6.10 10.30
CA PRO A 121 -2.33 7.19 10.74
C PRO A 121 -1.55 6.82 12.01
N ALA A 122 -0.55 7.65 12.36
CA ALA A 122 0.28 7.48 13.54
C ALA A 122 -0.43 7.89 14.86
N LEU A 123 -1.45 7.12 15.24
CA LEU A 123 -2.24 7.29 16.44
C LEU A 123 -2.51 5.93 17.09
N TRP A 124 -1.96 5.68 18.28
CA TRP A 124 -2.08 4.42 19.01
C TRP A 124 -2.75 4.65 20.36
N ARG A 125 -3.41 3.64 20.93
CA ARG A 125 -3.76 3.67 22.36
C ARG A 125 -2.48 3.65 23.20
N ASP A 126 -2.46 4.42 24.29
CA ASP A 126 -1.31 4.47 25.20
C ASP A 126 -1.21 3.19 26.02
N THR A 127 -0.43 2.26 25.49
CA THR A 127 -0.10 0.99 26.11
C THR A 127 1.41 0.84 26.22
N LYS A 128 1.87 0.00 27.16
CA LYS A 128 3.29 -0.33 27.27
C LYS A 128 3.87 -0.80 25.93
N LYS A 129 3.13 -1.63 25.18
CA LYS A 129 3.57 -2.14 23.88
C LYS A 129 3.69 -1.03 22.84
N ALA A 130 2.72 -0.12 22.76
CA ALA A 130 2.80 1.01 21.83
C ALA A 130 3.99 1.94 22.16
N ARG A 131 4.28 2.15 23.46
CA ARG A 131 5.48 2.90 23.89
C ARG A 131 6.78 2.21 23.46
N GLU A 132 6.86 0.89 23.59
CA GLU A 132 8.01 0.09 23.12
C GLU A 132 8.21 0.20 21.59
N ILE A 133 7.12 0.21 20.82
CA ILE A 133 7.15 0.37 19.36
C ILE A 133 7.60 1.79 18.96
N LEU A 134 7.13 2.83 19.64
CA LEU A 134 7.55 4.21 19.34
C LEU A 134 8.99 4.48 19.76
N ALA A 135 9.47 3.82 20.82
CA ALA A 135 10.87 3.82 21.22
C ALA A 135 11.73 2.82 20.42
N TRP A 136 11.14 2.13 19.43
CA TRP A 136 11.85 1.11 18.68
C TRP A 136 13.06 1.68 17.97
N ASN A 137 14.22 1.16 18.33
CA ASN A 137 15.47 1.46 17.67
C ASN A 137 16.08 0.15 17.16
N PRO A 138 16.23 0.01 15.83
CA PRO A 138 16.78 -1.21 15.24
C PRO A 138 18.30 -1.32 15.45
N GLY A 139 18.95 -0.30 16.02
CA GLY A 139 20.39 -0.26 16.27
C GLY A 139 21.22 0.20 15.06
N LYS A 140 22.49 0.52 15.32
CA LYS A 140 23.47 0.89 14.29
C LYS A 140 24.08 -0.39 13.71
N GLY A 141 24.00 -0.55 12.40
CA GLY A 141 24.61 -1.67 11.68
C GLY A 141 23.67 -2.86 11.46
N GLU A 142 24.07 -3.73 10.54
CA GLU A 142 23.24 -4.82 10.02
C GLU A 142 22.96 -5.92 11.06
N GLU A 143 23.94 -6.29 11.88
CA GLU A 143 23.80 -7.35 12.89
C GLU A 143 22.83 -6.96 14.01
N ALA A 144 22.90 -5.72 14.50
CA ALA A 144 21.95 -5.22 15.50
C ALA A 144 20.51 -5.24 14.98
N GLN A 145 20.33 -4.90 13.70
CA GLN A 145 19.01 -4.89 13.05
C GLN A 145 18.49 -6.32 12.89
N LYS A 146 19.33 -7.25 12.44
CA LYS A 146 19.01 -8.67 12.34
C LYS A 146 18.53 -9.25 13.66
N GLN A 147 19.16 -8.92 14.79
CA GLN A 147 18.76 -9.40 16.11
C GLN A 147 17.34 -9.00 16.52
N ARG A 148 16.78 -7.96 15.90
CA ARG A 148 15.41 -7.49 16.15
C ARG A 148 14.36 -8.18 15.26
N LEU A 149 14.77 -8.94 14.26
CA LEU A 149 13.86 -9.62 13.33
C LEU A 149 12.85 -10.56 14.04
N PRO A 150 13.24 -11.40 15.02
CA PRO A 150 12.28 -12.29 15.69
C PRO A 150 11.14 -11.53 16.38
N GLU A 151 11.46 -10.36 16.96
CA GLU A 151 10.46 -9.50 17.60
C GLU A 151 9.50 -8.90 16.57
N LEU A 152 9.98 -8.47 15.41
CA LEU A 152 9.11 -7.99 14.32
C LEU A 152 8.21 -9.10 13.76
N ILE A 153 8.73 -10.33 13.61
CA ILE A 153 7.92 -11.47 13.19
C ILE A 153 6.81 -11.76 14.21
N ALA A 154 7.11 -11.72 15.50
CA ALA A 154 6.11 -11.93 16.55
C ALA A 154 5.00 -10.85 16.56
N LEU A 155 5.29 -9.61 16.15
CA LEU A 155 4.29 -8.55 16.05
C LEU A 155 3.25 -8.79 14.95
N LEU A 156 3.50 -9.67 13.99
CA LEU A 156 2.50 -10.06 12.99
C LEU A 156 1.32 -10.83 13.61
N ASP A 157 1.53 -11.46 14.77
CA ASP A 157 0.49 -12.17 15.53
C ASP A 157 -0.23 -11.27 16.54
N ALA A 158 0.11 -9.98 16.62
CA ALA A 158 -0.53 -9.05 17.54
C ALA A 158 -2.00 -8.81 17.18
N SER A 159 -2.86 -8.64 18.18
CA SER A 159 -4.29 -8.32 17.96
C SER A 159 -4.50 -6.91 17.42
N ASP A 160 -3.60 -5.98 17.74
CA ASP A 160 -3.65 -4.61 17.25
C ASP A 160 -3.12 -4.54 15.80
N PRO A 161 -3.96 -4.16 14.82
CA PRO A 161 -3.57 -4.10 13.42
C PRO A 161 -2.40 -3.13 13.16
N GLN A 162 -2.22 -2.10 13.99
CA GLN A 162 -1.14 -1.13 13.81
C GLN A 162 0.23 -1.75 14.11
N PHE A 163 0.31 -2.75 14.99
CA PHE A 163 1.56 -3.47 15.25
C PHE A 163 1.95 -4.39 14.09
N GLN A 164 0.96 -5.07 13.51
CA GLN A 164 1.16 -5.87 12.29
C GLN A 164 1.64 -4.99 11.13
N ASN A 165 1.03 -3.80 11.01
CA ASN A 165 1.34 -2.80 10.00
C ASN A 165 2.76 -2.25 10.13
N PHE A 166 3.15 -1.87 11.35
CA PHE A 166 4.51 -1.44 11.68
C PHE A 166 5.53 -2.53 11.34
N ALA A 167 5.29 -3.77 11.78
CA ALA A 167 6.21 -4.88 11.56
C ALA A 167 6.44 -5.18 10.08
N ALA A 168 5.36 -5.29 9.29
CA ALA A 168 5.47 -5.54 7.86
C ALA A 168 6.24 -4.42 7.14
N ALA A 169 5.96 -3.15 7.46
CA ALA A 169 6.64 -2.01 6.87
C ALA A 169 8.13 -1.95 7.28
N GLU A 170 8.43 -2.20 8.55
CA GLU A 170 9.79 -2.21 9.08
C GLU A 170 10.64 -3.30 8.41
N ILE A 171 10.10 -4.52 8.24
CA ILE A 171 10.76 -5.62 7.54
C ILE A 171 10.99 -5.26 6.07
N VAL A 172 9.95 -4.85 5.33
CA VAL A 172 10.03 -4.63 3.88
C VAL A 172 10.94 -3.44 3.52
N LEU A 173 10.88 -2.35 4.27
CA LEU A 173 11.59 -1.11 3.95
C LEU A 173 13.03 -1.07 4.47
N ARG A 174 13.46 -2.11 5.20
CA ARG A 174 14.82 -2.22 5.73
C ARG A 174 15.57 -3.38 5.04
N PRO A 175 16.40 -3.10 4.02
CA PRO A 175 17.05 -4.15 3.23
C PRO A 175 17.95 -5.11 4.03
N SER A 176 18.52 -4.65 5.15
CA SER A 176 19.26 -5.52 6.07
C SER A 176 18.37 -6.60 6.66
N LEU A 177 17.12 -6.31 7.01
CA LEU A 177 16.20 -7.33 7.54
C LEU A 177 15.81 -8.34 6.46
N THR A 178 15.47 -7.86 5.26
CA THR A 178 15.01 -8.75 4.19
C THR A 178 16.10 -9.74 3.74
N LYS A 179 17.37 -9.33 3.75
CA LYS A 179 18.53 -10.21 3.49
C LYS A 179 18.72 -11.31 4.52
N HIS A 180 18.31 -11.08 5.77
CA HIS A 180 18.49 -12.02 6.88
C HIS A 180 17.24 -12.83 7.22
N LEU A 181 16.20 -12.78 6.37
CA LEU A 181 15.03 -13.64 6.53
C LEU A 181 15.44 -15.11 6.36
N ASP A 182 15.36 -15.88 7.44
CA ASP A 182 15.50 -17.34 7.41
C ASP A 182 14.22 -18.02 6.88
N ALA A 183 14.26 -19.33 6.69
CA ALA A 183 13.12 -20.08 6.14
C ALA A 183 11.86 -19.98 7.02
N ALA A 184 12.01 -19.93 8.35
CA ALA A 184 10.89 -19.86 9.29
C ALA A 184 10.21 -18.48 9.24
N ALA A 185 11.00 -17.41 9.20
CA ALA A 185 10.52 -16.04 9.05
C ALA A 185 9.81 -15.84 7.72
N ARG A 186 10.37 -16.35 6.61
CA ARG A 186 9.71 -16.30 5.29
C ARG A 186 8.39 -17.04 5.29
N GLU A 187 8.34 -18.22 5.89
CA GLU A 187 7.09 -18.98 6.01
C GLU A 187 6.04 -18.24 6.84
N ARG A 188 6.45 -17.56 7.92
CA ARG A 188 5.55 -16.72 8.71
C ARG A 188 5.00 -15.53 7.93
N LEU A 189 5.86 -14.82 7.17
CA LEU A 189 5.43 -13.73 6.31
C LEU A 189 4.44 -14.20 5.23
N ARG A 190 4.69 -15.37 4.63
CA ARG A 190 3.80 -16.00 3.66
C ARG A 190 2.46 -16.38 4.27
N ALA A 191 2.46 -17.04 5.42
CA ALA A 191 1.25 -17.43 6.14
C ALA A 191 0.41 -16.20 6.51
N PHE A 192 1.06 -15.14 7.01
CA PHE A 192 0.41 -13.87 7.32
C PHE A 192 -0.20 -13.20 6.08
N ALA A 193 0.55 -13.13 4.96
CA ALA A 193 0.06 -12.55 3.72
C ALA A 193 -1.15 -13.30 3.15
N ARG A 194 -1.15 -14.63 3.28
CA ARG A 194 -2.26 -15.50 2.87
C ARG A 194 -3.50 -15.33 3.75
N GLY A 195 -3.31 -15.19 5.08
CA GLY A 195 -4.39 -15.15 6.06
C GLY A 195 -5.34 -13.96 5.91
N GLN A 196 -6.65 -14.20 5.96
CA GLN A 196 -7.66 -13.13 5.85
C GLN A 196 -7.78 -12.27 7.11
N GLY A 197 -7.35 -12.78 8.28
CA GLY A 197 -7.42 -12.06 9.56
C GLY A 197 -6.30 -11.04 9.79
N GLY A 198 -5.27 -11.02 8.94
CA GLY A 198 -4.20 -10.03 9.03
C GLY A 198 -4.60 -8.66 8.47
N HIS A 199 -4.03 -7.60 9.02
CA HIS A 199 -4.26 -6.22 8.58
C HIS A 199 -3.99 -6.04 7.09
N VAL A 200 -4.96 -5.47 6.37
CA VAL A 200 -4.94 -5.38 4.90
C VAL A 200 -3.73 -4.62 4.38
N ALA A 201 -3.36 -3.48 4.99
CA ALA A 201 -2.20 -2.72 4.55
C ALA A 201 -0.88 -3.47 4.83
N ALA A 202 -0.80 -4.24 5.93
CA ALA A 202 0.37 -5.06 6.22
C ALA A 202 0.56 -6.14 5.14
N ARG A 203 -0.52 -6.86 4.81
CA ARG A 203 -0.53 -7.86 3.73
C ARG A 203 -0.21 -7.25 2.37
N THR A 204 -0.76 -6.07 2.09
CA THR A 204 -0.50 -5.31 0.85
C THR A 204 0.98 -5.03 0.67
N ARG A 205 1.70 -4.62 1.73
CA ARG A 205 3.15 -4.37 1.67
C ARG A 205 3.96 -5.61 1.38
N LEU A 206 3.57 -6.77 1.92
CA LEU A 206 4.25 -8.03 1.63
C LEU A 206 4.06 -8.43 0.16
N LEU A 207 2.84 -8.26 -0.38
CA LEU A 207 2.58 -8.52 -1.80
C LEU A 207 3.29 -7.50 -2.70
N GLU A 208 3.36 -6.23 -2.30
CA GLU A 208 4.14 -5.21 -3.00
C GLU A 208 5.61 -5.62 -3.10
N ALA A 209 6.23 -6.01 -1.97
CA ALA A 209 7.61 -6.48 -1.91
C ALA A 209 7.86 -7.69 -2.84
N ALA A 210 6.93 -8.65 -2.85
CA ALA A 210 6.99 -9.81 -3.74
C ALA A 210 6.82 -9.42 -5.22
N SER A 211 5.90 -8.51 -5.54
CA SER A 211 5.69 -8.03 -6.91
C SER A 211 6.93 -7.32 -7.47
N GLN A 212 7.69 -6.64 -6.61
CA GLN A 212 8.94 -5.96 -6.93
C GLN A 212 10.16 -6.89 -6.88
N LYS A 213 9.98 -8.18 -6.56
CA LYS A 213 11.06 -9.18 -6.40
C LYS A 213 12.16 -8.72 -5.43
N LEU A 214 11.77 -8.07 -4.33
CA LEU A 214 12.72 -7.70 -3.29
C LEU A 214 13.43 -8.96 -2.75
N ALA A 215 14.70 -8.83 -2.39
CA ALA A 215 15.47 -9.94 -1.82
C ALA A 215 14.73 -10.56 -0.62
N GLY A 216 14.56 -11.88 -0.62
CA GLY A 216 13.76 -12.61 0.38
C GLY A 216 12.27 -12.75 0.04
N PHE A 217 11.79 -12.14 -1.06
CA PHE A 217 10.40 -12.19 -1.53
C PHE A 217 10.25 -12.71 -2.97
N ASP A 218 11.32 -13.00 -3.71
CA ASP A 218 11.28 -13.54 -5.09
C ASP A 218 11.11 -15.08 -5.12
N GLU A 219 10.24 -15.61 -4.26
CA GLU A 219 9.99 -17.05 -4.15
C GLU A 219 8.71 -17.47 -4.88
N PRO A 220 8.67 -18.62 -5.58
CA PRO A 220 7.49 -19.07 -6.33
C PRO A 220 6.20 -19.16 -5.50
N GLN A 221 6.31 -19.46 -4.20
CA GLN A 221 5.18 -19.58 -3.27
C GLN A 221 4.36 -18.29 -3.16
N TRP A 222 4.92 -17.12 -3.48
CA TRP A 222 4.16 -15.87 -3.52
C TRP A 222 3.09 -15.86 -4.62
N ARG A 223 3.24 -16.68 -5.67
CA ARG A 223 2.22 -16.87 -6.70
C ARG A 223 1.01 -17.61 -6.17
N GLU A 224 1.21 -18.66 -5.37
CA GLU A 224 0.11 -19.37 -4.70
C GLU A 224 -0.65 -18.44 -3.75
N ILE A 225 0.06 -17.56 -3.05
CA ILE A 225 -0.55 -16.53 -2.19
C ILE A 225 -1.35 -15.54 -3.03
N ALA A 226 -0.80 -15.07 -4.16
CA ALA A 226 -1.50 -14.16 -5.06
C ALA A 226 -2.77 -14.81 -5.64
N GLN A 227 -2.71 -16.06 -6.09
CA GLN A 227 -3.89 -16.83 -6.52
C GLN A 227 -4.91 -16.94 -5.39
N HIS A 228 -4.48 -17.24 -4.17
CA HIS A 228 -5.37 -17.32 -3.02
C HIS A 228 -6.03 -15.97 -2.71
N VAL A 229 -5.26 -14.88 -2.68
CA VAL A 229 -5.77 -13.51 -2.47
C VAL A 229 -6.80 -13.18 -3.52
N LEU A 230 -6.51 -13.42 -4.80
CA LEU A 230 -7.48 -13.22 -5.87
C LEU A 230 -8.71 -14.07 -5.62
N ALA A 231 -8.57 -15.35 -5.27
CA ALA A 231 -9.64 -16.32 -5.08
C ALA A 231 -10.63 -15.95 -3.95
N VAL A 232 -10.16 -15.33 -2.87
CA VAL A 232 -10.97 -15.15 -1.65
C VAL A 232 -11.33 -13.70 -1.33
N THR A 233 -10.63 -12.72 -1.91
CA THR A 233 -10.92 -11.31 -1.64
C THR A 233 -12.24 -10.90 -2.30
N PRO A 234 -13.15 -10.18 -1.60
CA PRO A 234 -14.38 -9.66 -2.19
C PRO A 234 -14.08 -8.72 -3.36
N THR A 235 -14.93 -8.75 -4.40
CA THR A 235 -14.77 -7.90 -5.59
C THR A 235 -15.17 -6.44 -5.38
N ARG A 236 -15.88 -6.16 -4.29
CA ARG A 236 -16.20 -4.81 -3.81
C ARG A 236 -15.05 -4.30 -2.94
N VAL A 237 -14.10 -3.61 -3.56
CA VAL A 237 -12.85 -3.14 -2.95
C VAL A 237 -12.77 -1.62 -2.82
N GLN A 238 -13.63 -0.85 -3.48
CA GLN A 238 -13.62 0.62 -3.35
C GLN A 238 -14.18 1.10 -2.00
N GLN A 239 -15.04 0.29 -1.37
CA GLN A 239 -15.67 0.63 -0.09
C GLN A 239 -14.80 0.30 1.13
N THR A 240 -13.65 -0.34 0.92
CA THR A 240 -12.82 -0.84 2.02
C THR A 240 -11.35 -0.54 1.74
N ASP A 241 -10.76 0.31 2.58
CA ASP A 241 -9.39 0.77 2.42
C ASP A 241 -8.40 -0.39 2.31
N GLY A 242 -7.52 -0.31 1.30
CA GLY A 242 -6.39 -1.20 1.10
C GLY A 242 -6.65 -2.47 0.26
N TYR A 243 -7.88 -2.96 0.13
CA TYR A 243 -8.14 -4.20 -0.62
C TYR A 243 -7.85 -4.06 -2.12
N ALA A 244 -8.12 -2.90 -2.71
CA ALA A 244 -7.80 -2.65 -4.12
C ALA A 244 -6.30 -2.78 -4.39
N SER A 245 -5.46 -2.24 -3.50
CA SER A 245 -4.00 -2.33 -3.59
C SER A 245 -3.51 -3.77 -3.38
N LEU A 246 -4.08 -4.49 -2.42
CA LEU A 246 -3.78 -5.91 -2.17
C LEU A 246 -3.98 -6.75 -3.43
N VAL A 247 -5.14 -6.59 -4.08
CA VAL A 247 -5.52 -7.33 -5.29
C VAL A 247 -4.67 -6.91 -6.49
N ARG A 248 -4.39 -5.60 -6.64
CA ARG A 248 -3.49 -5.09 -7.68
C ARG A 248 -2.11 -5.74 -7.62
N PHE A 249 -1.53 -5.85 -6.42
CA PHE A 249 -0.22 -6.51 -6.28
C PHE A 249 -0.31 -8.03 -6.46
N ALA A 250 -1.43 -8.66 -6.14
CA ALA A 250 -1.65 -10.07 -6.48
C ALA A 250 -1.64 -10.29 -8.02
N PHE A 251 -2.36 -9.46 -8.78
CA PHE A 251 -2.28 -9.49 -10.25
C PHE A 251 -0.86 -9.26 -10.76
N ALA A 252 -0.14 -8.28 -10.22
CA ALA A 252 1.25 -7.99 -10.62
C ALA A 252 2.21 -9.15 -10.38
N ILE A 253 2.06 -9.89 -9.26
CA ILE A 253 2.86 -11.10 -8.98
C ILE A 253 2.63 -12.16 -10.06
N LEU A 254 1.36 -12.42 -10.40
CA LEU A 254 1.01 -13.45 -11.40
C LEU A 254 1.46 -13.06 -12.80
N GLU A 255 1.32 -11.78 -13.17
CA GLU A 255 1.80 -11.25 -14.44
C GLU A 255 3.32 -11.35 -14.57
N ASN A 256 4.07 -10.93 -13.55
CA ASN A 256 5.53 -11.01 -13.52
C ASN A 256 6.05 -12.46 -13.55
N GLY A 257 5.27 -13.39 -12.99
CA GLY A 257 5.54 -14.82 -12.99
C GLY A 257 5.11 -15.55 -14.27
N ARG A 258 4.31 -14.90 -15.14
CA ARG A 258 3.59 -15.53 -16.26
C ARG A 258 2.75 -16.73 -15.81
N GLU A 259 2.17 -16.62 -14.63
CA GLU A 259 1.38 -17.68 -14.01
C GLU A 259 -0.04 -17.68 -14.58
N VAL A 260 -0.56 -18.86 -14.92
CA VAL A 260 -1.94 -19.00 -15.40
C VAL A 260 -2.89 -18.92 -14.21
N THR A 261 -3.89 -18.04 -14.31
CA THR A 261 -4.95 -17.90 -13.32
C THR A 261 -6.17 -18.69 -13.79
N ALA A 262 -6.83 -19.40 -12.89
CA ALA A 262 -8.06 -20.11 -13.23
C ALA A 262 -9.09 -19.12 -13.81
N PRO A 263 -9.64 -19.36 -15.01
CA PRO A 263 -10.49 -18.37 -15.66
C PRO A 263 -11.70 -17.94 -14.82
N GLY A 264 -12.30 -18.84 -14.04
CA GLY A 264 -13.41 -18.48 -13.14
C GLY A 264 -13.05 -17.44 -12.06
N VAL A 265 -11.77 -17.39 -11.62
CA VAL A 265 -11.28 -16.34 -10.72
C VAL A 265 -11.23 -15.01 -11.45
N LEU A 266 -10.73 -15.00 -12.69
CA LEU A 266 -10.66 -13.79 -13.52
C LEU A 266 -12.06 -13.27 -13.87
N GLU A 267 -12.97 -14.14 -14.32
CA GLU A 267 -14.36 -13.77 -14.63
C GLU A 267 -15.04 -13.08 -13.45
N ARG A 268 -14.83 -13.58 -12.23
CA ARG A 268 -15.36 -12.93 -11.03
C ARG A 268 -14.81 -11.51 -10.86
N TRP A 269 -13.53 -11.28 -11.13
CA TRP A 269 -12.90 -9.97 -11.03
C TRP A 269 -13.32 -8.97 -12.12
N VAL A 270 -13.90 -9.42 -13.24
CA VAL A 270 -14.54 -8.51 -14.22
C VAL A 270 -15.68 -7.71 -13.57
N ALA A 271 -16.36 -8.30 -12.59
CA ALA A 271 -17.43 -7.66 -11.82
C ALA A 271 -16.95 -6.80 -10.64
N SER A 272 -15.67 -6.41 -10.60
CA SER A 272 -15.15 -5.54 -9.54
C SER A 272 -15.80 -4.16 -9.55
N ASP A 273 -15.97 -3.57 -8.36
CA ASP A 273 -16.35 -2.16 -8.25
C ASP A 273 -15.20 -1.21 -8.63
N ASN A 274 -14.02 -1.72 -8.95
CA ASN A 274 -12.87 -0.98 -9.42
C ASN A 274 -12.57 -1.29 -10.89
N ALA A 275 -12.74 -0.28 -11.76
CA ALA A 275 -12.53 -0.42 -13.20
C ALA A 275 -11.11 -0.89 -13.57
N ALA A 276 -10.06 -0.46 -12.85
CA ALA A 276 -8.69 -0.88 -13.14
C ALA A 276 -8.45 -2.36 -12.83
N LEU A 277 -9.13 -2.91 -11.81
CA LEU A 277 -9.06 -4.34 -11.51
C LEU A 277 -9.88 -5.18 -12.49
N ALA A 278 -11.03 -4.66 -12.94
CA ALA A 278 -11.81 -5.27 -14.02
C ALA A 278 -10.99 -5.32 -15.32
N GLU A 279 -10.27 -4.25 -15.66
CA GLU A 279 -9.35 -4.19 -16.79
C GLU A 279 -8.22 -5.21 -16.68
N ALA A 280 -7.51 -5.24 -15.54
CA ALA A 280 -6.45 -6.22 -15.29
C ALA A 280 -6.96 -7.66 -15.48
N SER A 281 -8.18 -7.93 -15.03
CA SER A 281 -8.80 -9.24 -15.19
C SER A 281 -9.16 -9.58 -16.64
N LEU A 282 -9.71 -8.62 -17.40
CA LEU A 282 -10.03 -8.80 -18.82
C LEU A 282 -8.75 -9.00 -19.66
N LEU A 283 -7.67 -8.28 -19.35
CA LEU A 283 -6.37 -8.47 -19.99
C LEU A 283 -5.80 -9.87 -19.72
N ALA A 284 -5.91 -10.36 -18.48
CA ALA A 284 -5.52 -11.73 -18.14
C ALA A 284 -6.40 -12.76 -18.86
N LEU A 285 -7.73 -12.57 -18.90
CA LEU A 285 -8.64 -13.46 -19.64
C LEU A 285 -8.32 -13.51 -21.12
N ARG A 286 -8.07 -12.36 -21.76
CA ARG A 286 -7.69 -12.30 -23.16
C ARG A 286 -6.43 -13.10 -23.46
N ARG A 287 -5.48 -13.09 -22.54
CA ARG A 287 -4.21 -13.83 -22.68
C ARG A 287 -4.38 -15.33 -22.47
N GLU A 288 -5.20 -15.73 -21.50
CA GLU A 288 -5.22 -17.10 -20.96
C GLU A 288 -6.43 -17.93 -21.41
N ALA A 289 -7.56 -17.29 -21.68
CA ALA A 289 -8.83 -17.89 -22.11
C ALA A 289 -9.64 -16.88 -22.95
N PRO A 290 -9.13 -16.44 -24.12
CA PRO A 290 -9.75 -15.37 -24.93
C PRO A 290 -11.20 -15.65 -25.31
N GLU A 291 -11.57 -16.92 -25.50
CA GLU A 291 -12.93 -17.36 -25.80
C GLU A 291 -13.93 -17.04 -24.69
N ARG A 292 -13.46 -16.83 -23.45
CA ARG A 292 -14.29 -16.51 -22.28
C ARG A 292 -14.45 -15.01 -22.04
N GLU A 293 -13.61 -14.17 -22.65
CA GLU A 293 -13.57 -12.72 -22.40
C GLU A 293 -14.94 -12.06 -22.66
N LEU A 294 -15.55 -12.33 -23.81
CA LEU A 294 -16.84 -11.74 -24.18
C LEU A 294 -17.98 -12.23 -23.29
N ALA A 295 -18.03 -13.52 -22.98
CA ALA A 295 -19.08 -14.09 -22.13
C ALA A 295 -19.02 -13.50 -20.70
N ALA A 296 -17.83 -13.36 -20.13
CA ALA A 296 -17.62 -12.76 -18.82
C ALA A 296 -18.04 -11.28 -18.77
N LEU A 297 -17.71 -10.53 -19.83
CA LEU A 297 -18.09 -9.13 -20.02
C LEU A 297 -19.60 -8.96 -20.07
N GLU A 298 -20.30 -9.72 -20.91
CA GLU A 298 -21.75 -9.66 -21.06
C GLU A 298 -22.47 -10.08 -19.78
N ALA A 299 -22.01 -11.15 -19.13
CA ALA A 299 -22.55 -11.59 -17.84
C ALA A 299 -22.43 -10.48 -16.78
N THR A 300 -21.28 -9.79 -16.73
CA THR A 300 -21.06 -8.70 -15.78
C THR A 300 -21.94 -7.47 -16.09
N LEU A 301 -22.09 -7.10 -17.37
CA LEU A 301 -22.94 -5.98 -17.78
C LEU A 301 -24.42 -6.20 -17.46
N SER A 302 -24.86 -7.46 -17.40
CA SER A 302 -26.22 -7.83 -17.00
C SER A 302 -26.54 -7.61 -15.51
N LEU A 303 -25.52 -7.45 -14.66
CA LEU A 303 -25.71 -7.21 -13.23
C LEU A 303 -26.40 -5.87 -13.02
N SER A 304 -27.53 -5.86 -12.30
CA SER A 304 -28.30 -4.64 -12.03
C SER A 304 -27.52 -3.65 -11.15
N LEU A 305 -26.67 -4.14 -10.24
CA LEU A 305 -25.94 -3.33 -9.25
C LEU A 305 -24.43 -3.24 -9.55
N LEU A 306 -24.07 -2.97 -10.81
CA LEU A 306 -22.70 -2.66 -11.21
C LEU A 306 -22.42 -1.15 -11.05
N PRO A 307 -21.33 -0.75 -10.35
CA PRO A 307 -20.96 0.65 -10.19
C PRO A 307 -20.78 1.37 -11.53
N ALA A 308 -21.18 2.65 -11.58
CA ALA A 308 -21.23 3.43 -12.81
C ALA A 308 -19.88 3.48 -13.53
N GLY A 309 -18.79 3.73 -12.79
CA GLY A 309 -17.44 3.79 -13.36
C GLY A 309 -17.00 2.48 -14.00
N THR A 310 -17.21 1.34 -13.33
CA THR A 310 -16.93 0.02 -13.94
C THR A 310 -17.84 -0.24 -15.13
N ARG A 311 -19.14 0.08 -15.05
CA ARG A 311 -20.08 -0.13 -16.15
C ARG A 311 -19.68 0.64 -17.41
N GLU A 312 -19.33 1.91 -17.26
CA GLU A 312 -18.88 2.75 -18.36
C GLU A 312 -17.64 2.16 -19.02
N PHE A 313 -16.64 1.77 -18.22
CA PHE A 313 -15.45 1.08 -18.70
C PHE A 313 -15.79 -0.20 -19.48
N LEU A 314 -16.63 -1.09 -18.95
CA LEU A 314 -16.99 -2.36 -19.60
C LEU A 314 -17.77 -2.15 -20.90
N LEU A 315 -18.66 -1.16 -20.95
CA LEU A 315 -19.37 -0.79 -22.19
C LEU A 315 -18.39 -0.29 -23.26
N ASP A 316 -17.42 0.53 -22.86
CA ASP A 316 -16.39 1.01 -23.78
C ASP A 316 -15.48 -0.13 -24.28
N HIS A 317 -15.03 -0.99 -23.37
CA HIS A 317 -14.24 -2.18 -23.70
C HIS A 317 -14.98 -3.10 -24.68
N ARG A 318 -16.28 -3.33 -24.45
CA ARG A 318 -17.17 -4.08 -25.35
C ARG A 318 -17.17 -3.49 -26.76
N ARG A 319 -17.34 -2.17 -26.89
CA ARG A 319 -17.32 -1.48 -28.20
C ARG A 319 -16.00 -1.73 -28.94
N ARG A 320 -14.86 -1.63 -28.23
CA ARG A 320 -13.53 -1.86 -28.81
C ARG A 320 -13.36 -3.31 -29.27
N LEU A 321 -13.84 -4.28 -28.48
CA LEU A 321 -13.73 -5.71 -28.79
C LEU A 321 -14.58 -6.11 -30.02
N VAL A 322 -15.80 -5.57 -30.12
CA VAL A 322 -16.67 -5.75 -31.30
C VAL A 322 -16.05 -5.09 -32.55
N ALA A 323 -15.49 -3.90 -32.42
CA ALA A 323 -14.81 -3.23 -33.54
C ALA A 323 -13.57 -4.01 -34.01
N ALA A 324 -12.77 -4.54 -33.09
CA ALA A 324 -11.58 -5.34 -33.41
C ALA A 324 -11.96 -6.65 -34.13
N THR A 325 -12.97 -7.37 -33.63
CA THR A 325 -13.43 -8.62 -34.27
C THR A 325 -14.03 -8.40 -35.65
N ALA A 326 -14.76 -7.30 -35.87
CA ALA A 326 -15.27 -6.93 -37.20
C ALA A 326 -14.16 -6.55 -38.19
N SER A 327 -13.03 -6.03 -37.70
CA SER A 327 -11.86 -5.69 -38.53
C SER A 327 -11.05 -6.92 -38.95
N THR A 328 -10.99 -7.97 -38.11
CA THR A 328 -10.23 -9.20 -38.41
C THR A 328 -10.96 -10.13 -39.39
N ALA A 329 -12.28 -9.95 -39.56
CA ALA A 329 -13.11 -10.74 -40.46
C ALA A 329 -13.17 -10.20 -41.91
N ARG A 330 -12.49 -9.09 -42.21
CA ARG A 330 -12.36 -8.49 -43.54
C ARG A 330 -10.97 -8.73 -44.10
#